data_AF-A0A2J8TU66-F1
#
_entry.id   AF-A0A2J8TU66-F1
#
_cell.length_a   1.000
_cell.length_b   1.000
_cell.length_c   1.000
_cell.angle_alpha   90.00
_cell.angle_beta   90.00
_cell.angle_gamma   90.00
#
_symmetry.space_group_name_H-M   'P 1'
#
loop_
_entity.id
_entity.type
_entity.pdbx_description
1 polymer ?
#
loop_
_entity_poly.entity_id
_entity_poly.type
_entity_poly.pdbx_seq_one_letter_code
_entity_poly.pdbx_strand_id
1 'polypeptide(L)'
;AQKMKKAYYLTQKIPDQDFYASVLDVLTPDDVRILVEMEDEFSRRGQFERIFPSHISSRYLRFFEQPRYFNILTTQWEQKYHGNKLKDLLRSWCYKGFHVGVVSDSAPVWSLPTSLLTISKDDVILNAFSKSETSKLGNPVPQRIVRTPAKSPAFLPRRYL
;
A
#
# COMPACT_ATOMS: atom_id res chain seq x y z
N ALA A 1 9.67 4.42 7.94
CA ALA A 1 8.66 5.32 7.33
C ALA A 1 7.55 4.58 6.58
N GLN A 2 7.82 3.89 5.46
CA GLN A 2 6.78 3.35 4.56
C GLN A 2 5.71 2.46 5.23
N LYS A 3 6.12 1.42 5.98
CA LYS A 3 5.18 0.52 6.66
C LYS A 3 4.26 1.27 7.65
N MET A 4 4.82 2.24 8.38
CA MET A 4 4.08 3.07 9.32
C MET A 4 3.09 3.99 8.61
N LYS A 5 3.51 4.65 7.51
CA LYS A 5 2.61 5.47 6.68
C LYS A 5 1.42 4.64 6.19
N LYS A 6 1.70 3.47 5.62
CA LYS A 6 0.65 2.56 5.11
C LYS A 6 -0.32 2.18 6.23
N ALA A 7 0.17 1.79 7.40
CA ALA A 7 -0.69 1.46 8.54
C ALA A 7 -1.54 2.65 8.98
N TYR A 8 -0.95 3.84 9.11
CA TYR A 8 -1.65 5.05 9.56
C TYR A 8 -2.88 5.41 8.70
N TYR A 9 -2.73 5.34 7.36
CA TYR A 9 -3.85 5.63 6.44
C TYR A 9 -4.87 4.50 6.33
N LEU A 10 -4.56 3.29 6.82
CA LEU A 10 -5.45 2.14 6.81
C LEU A 10 -6.20 1.91 8.13
N THR A 11 -5.70 2.45 9.25
CA THR A 11 -6.28 2.24 10.58
C THR A 11 -7.41 3.20 10.95
N GLN A 12 -7.59 4.28 10.20
CA GLN A 12 -8.65 5.26 10.49
C GLN A 12 -10.04 4.68 10.16
N LYS A 13 -10.94 4.70 11.15
CA LYS A 13 -12.29 4.10 11.03
C LYS A 13 -13.28 4.98 10.25
N ILE A 14 -13.16 6.30 10.38
CA ILE A 14 -13.99 7.28 9.64
C ILE A 14 -13.04 8.36 9.10
N PRO A 15 -12.26 8.05 8.06
CA PRO A 15 -11.42 9.04 7.42
C PRO A 15 -12.30 10.02 6.65
N ASP A 16 -12.09 11.32 6.88
CA ASP A 16 -12.64 12.37 6.04
C ASP A 16 -11.80 12.54 4.76
N GLN A 17 -12.29 13.38 3.85
CA GLN A 17 -11.62 13.62 2.57
C GLN A 17 -10.27 14.32 2.75
N ASP A 18 -10.15 15.24 3.72
CA ASP A 18 -8.93 16.00 3.97
C ASP A 18 -7.82 15.11 4.54
N PHE A 19 -8.20 14.17 5.42
CA PHE A 19 -7.32 13.12 5.91
C PHE A 19 -6.73 12.32 4.76
N TYR A 20 -7.56 11.84 3.84
CA TYR A 20 -7.03 11.11 2.69
C TYR A 20 -6.19 12.00 1.77
N ALA A 21 -6.57 13.26 1.55
CA ALA A 21 -5.79 14.19 0.74
C ALA A 21 -4.37 14.41 1.30
N SER A 22 -4.19 14.34 2.63
CA SER A 22 -2.89 14.46 3.28
C SER A 22 -1.88 13.35 2.89
N VAL A 23 -2.35 12.23 2.31
CA VAL A 23 -1.47 11.15 1.84
C VAL A 23 -0.43 11.63 0.82
N LEU A 24 -0.74 12.74 0.14
CA LEU A 24 0.08 13.37 -0.88
C LEU A 24 1.07 14.42 -0.34
N ASP A 25 1.00 14.78 0.93
CA ASP A 25 1.83 15.85 1.50
C ASP A 25 3.31 15.45 1.57
N VAL A 26 3.58 14.21 1.96
CA VAL A 26 4.94 13.64 1.96
C VAL A 26 4.94 12.28 1.28
N LEU A 27 5.43 12.23 0.04
CA LEU A 27 5.54 11.01 -0.74
C LEU A 27 6.77 10.20 -0.33
N THR A 28 6.58 8.90 -0.11
CA THR A 28 7.67 7.96 0.11
C THR A 28 8.23 7.45 -1.23
N PRO A 29 9.41 6.84 -1.26
CA PRO A 29 9.96 6.25 -2.50
C PRO A 29 9.01 5.24 -3.16
N ASP A 30 8.27 4.47 -2.34
CA ASP A 30 7.25 3.53 -2.80
C ASP A 30 6.08 4.25 -3.47
N ASP A 31 5.61 5.34 -2.87
CA ASP A 31 4.52 6.14 -3.41
C ASP A 31 4.91 6.70 -4.78
N VAL A 32 6.13 7.24 -4.90
CA VAL A 32 6.63 7.78 -6.16
C VAL A 32 6.70 6.71 -7.24
N ARG A 33 7.14 5.47 -6.93
CA ARG A 33 7.13 4.36 -7.92
C ARG A 33 5.73 4.11 -8.46
N ILE A 34 4.76 3.93 -7.57
CA ILE A 34 3.37 3.65 -7.96
C ILE A 34 2.76 4.81 -8.76
N LEU A 35 3.01 6.05 -8.36
CA LEU A 35 2.50 7.23 -9.06
C LEU A 35 3.15 7.42 -10.44
N VAL A 36 4.45 7.16 -10.56
CA VAL A 36 5.17 7.19 -11.84
C VAL A 36 4.63 6.12 -12.78
N GLU A 37 4.47 4.88 -12.31
CA GLU A 37 3.89 3.79 -13.09
C GLU A 37 2.47 4.16 -13.58
N MET A 38 1.63 4.70 -12.70
CA MET A 38 0.26 5.09 -13.02
C MET A 38 0.18 6.22 -14.07
N GLU A 39 1.04 7.23 -13.97
CA GLU A 39 1.11 8.34 -14.94
C GLU A 39 1.70 7.92 -16.28
N ASP A 40 2.68 7.03 -16.27
CA ASP A 40 3.29 6.48 -17.48
C ASP A 40 2.30 5.58 -18.24
N GLU A 41 1.56 4.71 -17.54
CA GLU A 41 0.48 3.92 -18.11
C GLU A 41 -0.56 4.82 -18.79
N PHE A 42 -1.00 5.88 -18.11
CA PHE A 42 -1.97 6.81 -18.67
C PHE A 42 -1.43 7.58 -19.86
N SER A 43 -0.15 7.96 -19.86
CA SER A 43 0.46 8.66 -21.00
C SER A 43 0.56 7.77 -22.24
N ARG A 44 0.67 6.45 -22.07
CA ARG A 44 0.84 5.46 -23.16
C ARG A 44 -0.41 4.63 -23.46
N ARG A 45 -1.56 4.99 -22.86
CA ARG A 45 -2.83 4.23 -22.93
C ARG A 45 -3.45 4.09 -24.32
N GLY A 46 -3.05 4.91 -25.30
CA GLY A 46 -3.68 4.89 -26.63
C GLY A 46 -5.20 5.12 -26.56
N GLN A 47 -5.98 4.18 -27.07
CA GLN A 47 -7.45 4.21 -27.09
C GLN A 47 -8.10 3.62 -25.84
N PHE A 48 -7.32 3.18 -24.86
CA PHE A 48 -7.85 2.71 -23.58
C PHE A 48 -8.18 3.89 -22.66
N GLU A 49 -9.23 3.71 -21.87
CA GLU A 49 -9.63 4.66 -20.83
C GLU A 49 -9.31 4.13 -19.44
N ARG A 50 -8.94 5.04 -18.54
CA ARG A 50 -8.74 4.72 -17.13
C ARG A 50 -10.09 4.70 -16.43
N ILE A 51 -10.64 3.51 -16.20
CA ILE A 51 -11.89 3.33 -15.44
C ILE A 51 -11.69 3.49 -13.93
N PHE A 52 -10.50 3.14 -13.42
CA PHE A 52 -10.10 3.27 -12.03
C PHE A 52 -8.57 3.51 -11.94
N PRO A 53 -8.09 4.40 -11.05
CA PRO A 53 -8.86 5.40 -10.31
C PRO A 53 -9.34 6.54 -11.21
N SER A 54 -10.54 7.06 -10.94
CA SER A 54 -11.12 8.24 -11.58
C SER A 54 -11.94 9.03 -10.55
N HIS A 55 -12.29 10.26 -10.88
CA HIS A 55 -13.13 11.11 -10.03
C HIS A 55 -14.41 10.37 -9.58
N ILE A 56 -15.09 9.73 -10.53
CA ILE A 56 -16.35 9.01 -10.31
C ILE A 56 -16.12 7.68 -9.59
N SER A 57 -15.00 6.99 -9.87
CA SER A 57 -14.73 5.66 -9.30
C SER A 57 -14.24 5.70 -7.85
N SER A 58 -13.89 6.88 -7.33
CA SER A 58 -13.46 7.06 -5.93
C SER A 58 -14.46 6.50 -4.92
N ARG A 59 -15.76 6.60 -5.22
CA ARG A 59 -16.84 6.04 -4.38
C ARG A 59 -16.72 4.54 -4.15
N TYR A 60 -16.04 3.81 -5.04
CA TYR A 60 -15.92 2.36 -4.97
C TYR A 60 -14.85 1.87 -3.98
N LEU A 61 -14.02 2.77 -3.42
CA LEU A 61 -13.05 2.40 -2.38
C LEU A 61 -13.70 1.70 -1.17
N ARG A 62 -14.96 2.04 -0.86
CA ARG A 62 -15.73 1.45 0.25
C ARG A 62 -16.14 -0.01 0.04
N PHE A 63 -16.06 -0.54 -1.18
CA PHE A 63 -16.52 -1.89 -1.50
C PHE A 63 -15.39 -2.93 -1.52
N PHE A 64 -14.14 -2.51 -1.34
CA PHE A 64 -13.04 -3.46 -1.15
C PHE A 64 -13.17 -4.13 0.21
N GLU A 65 -12.98 -5.46 0.26
CA GLU A 65 -12.98 -6.24 1.51
C GLU A 65 -12.01 -5.67 2.54
N GLN A 66 -10.85 -5.19 2.07
CA GLN A 66 -9.86 -4.49 2.89
C GLN A 66 -9.43 -3.20 2.18
N PRO A 67 -9.32 -2.07 2.91
CA PRO A 67 -8.79 -0.84 2.33
C PRO A 67 -7.36 -1.07 1.86
N ARG A 68 -7.04 -0.55 0.68
CA ARG A 68 -5.70 -0.67 0.08
C ARG A 68 -5.06 0.70 0.01
N TYR A 69 -3.89 0.82 0.63
CA TYR A 69 -3.18 2.10 0.72
C TYR A 69 -2.90 2.70 -0.66
N PHE A 70 -2.44 1.88 -1.62
CA PHE A 70 -2.16 2.39 -2.96
C PHE A 70 -3.43 2.82 -3.69
N ASN A 71 -4.58 2.18 -3.45
CA ASN A 71 -5.83 2.64 -4.04
C ASN A 71 -6.24 4.02 -3.48
N ILE A 72 -5.98 4.28 -2.19
CA ILE A 72 -6.18 5.59 -1.59
C ILE A 72 -5.23 6.60 -2.26
N LEU A 73 -3.92 6.29 -2.28
CA LEU A 73 -2.89 7.14 -2.86
C LEU A 73 -3.22 7.55 -4.30
N THR A 74 -3.53 6.57 -5.16
CA THR A 74 -3.76 6.83 -6.59
C THR A 74 -5.08 7.54 -6.85
N THR A 75 -6.11 7.29 -6.03
CA THR A 75 -7.39 8.02 -6.10
C THR A 75 -7.20 9.48 -5.71
N GLN A 76 -6.48 9.74 -4.62
CA GLN A 76 -6.21 11.11 -4.17
C GLN A 76 -5.33 11.85 -5.18
N TRP A 77 -4.34 11.18 -5.76
CA TRP A 77 -3.52 11.75 -6.82
C TRP A 77 -4.37 12.20 -8.01
N GLU A 78 -5.24 11.31 -8.51
CA GLU A 78 -6.12 11.61 -9.63
C GLU A 78 -7.07 12.78 -9.32
N GLN A 79 -7.68 12.80 -8.13
CA GLN A 79 -8.59 13.88 -7.71
C GLN A 79 -7.89 15.24 -7.59
N LYS A 80 -6.67 15.26 -7.06
CA LYS A 80 -5.93 16.51 -6.82
C LYS A 80 -5.29 17.06 -8.10
N TYR A 81 -4.88 16.17 -9.01
CA TYR A 81 -4.10 16.53 -10.19
C TYR A 81 -4.73 15.99 -11.46
N HIS A 82 -5.92 16.48 -11.78
CA HIS A 82 -6.57 16.23 -13.06
C HIS A 82 -5.75 16.82 -14.23
N GLY A 83 -4.76 16.05 -14.70
CA GLY A 83 -4.36 16.04 -16.09
C GLY A 83 -3.20 16.92 -16.58
N ASN A 84 -2.30 17.49 -15.73
CA ASN A 84 -0.91 17.81 -16.18
C ASN A 84 0.03 18.47 -15.15
N LYS A 85 -0.45 19.11 -14.08
CA LYS A 85 0.39 20.06 -13.31
C LYS A 85 1.58 19.46 -12.53
N LEU A 86 1.61 18.15 -12.28
CA LEU A 86 2.66 17.50 -11.49
C LEU A 86 3.48 16.42 -12.19
N LYS A 87 3.36 16.31 -13.52
CA LYS A 87 4.33 15.52 -14.29
C LYS A 87 5.75 15.99 -14.03
N ASP A 88 5.94 17.29 -13.88
CA ASP A 88 7.25 17.88 -13.58
C ASP A 88 7.73 17.55 -12.16
N LEU A 89 6.83 17.45 -11.19
CA LEU A 89 7.20 17.01 -9.84
C LEU A 89 7.70 15.57 -9.88
N LEU A 90 6.90 14.62 -10.37
CA LEU A 90 7.32 13.21 -10.45
C LEU A 90 8.60 13.06 -11.28
N ARG A 91 8.72 13.79 -12.40
CA ARG A 91 9.94 13.81 -13.20
C ARG A 91 11.14 14.31 -12.40
N SER A 92 10.99 15.35 -11.58
CA SER A 92 12.06 15.85 -10.71
C SER A 92 12.51 14.82 -9.65
N TRP A 93 11.57 14.07 -9.07
CA TRP A 93 11.89 12.98 -8.13
C TRP A 93 12.56 11.80 -8.83
N CYS A 94 12.17 11.52 -10.08
CA CYS A 94 12.83 10.52 -10.92
C CYS A 94 14.27 10.91 -11.24
N TYR A 95 14.51 12.15 -11.66
CA TYR A 95 15.87 12.65 -11.93
C TYR A 95 16.77 12.61 -10.70
N LYS A 96 16.21 12.85 -9.50
CA LYS A 96 16.93 12.74 -8.24
C LYS A 96 17.14 11.30 -7.75
N GLY A 97 16.63 10.29 -8.45
CA GLY A 97 16.76 8.88 -8.05
C GLY A 97 16.01 8.51 -6.76
N PHE A 98 15.09 9.35 -6.29
CA PHE A 98 14.43 9.17 -4.99
C PHE A 98 13.68 7.85 -4.86
N HIS A 99 12.99 7.45 -5.94
CA HIS A 99 12.21 6.21 -6.00
C HIS A 99 13.08 4.94 -5.93
N VAL A 100 14.38 5.04 -6.24
CA VAL A 100 15.38 3.96 -6.17
C VAL A 100 16.09 3.92 -4.80
N GLY A 101 15.80 4.87 -3.91
CA GLY A 101 16.44 4.97 -2.60
C GLY A 101 17.72 5.80 -2.59
N VAL A 102 17.99 6.56 -3.66
CA VAL A 102 19.01 7.63 -3.63
C VAL A 102 18.40 8.79 -2.84
N VAL A 103 18.55 8.74 -1.52
CA VAL A 103 18.03 9.77 -0.63
C VAL A 103 18.99 10.95 -0.67
N SER A 104 18.55 12.07 -1.25
CA SER A 104 19.19 13.37 -0.98
C SER A 104 18.84 13.78 0.45
N ASP A 105 19.77 14.38 1.20
CA ASP A 105 19.54 14.87 2.58
C ASP A 105 18.38 15.88 2.69
N SER A 106 17.94 16.45 1.57
CA SER A 106 16.78 17.36 1.47
C SER A 106 15.44 16.68 1.20
N ALA A 107 15.39 15.34 1.08
CA ALA A 107 14.15 14.64 0.76
C ALA A 107 13.21 14.60 1.99
N PRO A 108 11.95 15.03 1.85
CA PRO A 108 11.01 15.01 2.96
C PRO A 108 10.71 13.56 3.38
N VAL A 109 10.86 13.28 4.67
CA VAL A 109 10.60 11.95 5.25
C VAL A 109 9.25 11.97 5.94
N TRP A 110 8.37 11.04 5.58
CA TRP A 110 7.08 10.94 6.26
C TRP A 110 7.26 10.50 7.72
N SER A 111 6.67 11.26 8.63
CA SER A 111 6.63 11.00 10.08
C SER A 111 5.19 10.85 10.55
N LEU A 112 5.00 10.18 11.68
CA LEU A 112 3.69 10.05 12.30
C LEU A 112 3.17 11.43 12.75
N PRO A 113 1.93 11.81 12.44
CA PRO A 113 1.37 13.08 12.93
C PRO A 113 1.30 13.15 14.46
N THR A 114 1.64 14.31 15.01
CA THR A 114 1.78 14.57 16.46
C THR A 114 0.49 14.32 17.25
N SER A 115 -0.68 14.40 16.61
CA SER A 115 -1.98 14.15 17.24
C SER A 115 -2.14 12.72 17.81
N LEU A 116 -1.42 11.74 17.27
CA LEU A 116 -1.37 10.39 17.83
C LEU A 116 -0.38 10.26 18.98
N LEU A 117 0.59 11.17 19.11
CA LEU A 117 1.57 11.18 20.20
C LEU A 117 0.96 11.77 21.47
N THR A 118 0.00 12.69 21.35
CA THR A 118 -0.71 13.31 22.48
C THR A 118 -1.80 12.43 23.10
N ILE A 119 -2.21 11.35 22.42
CA ILE A 119 -3.17 10.35 22.94
C ILE A 119 -2.45 9.31 23.83
N SER A 120 -1.12 9.33 23.90
CA SER A 120 -0.33 8.41 24.73
C SER A 120 -0.22 8.82 26.21
N LYS A 121 -1.27 9.42 26.79
CA LYS A 121 -1.34 9.56 28.26
C LYS A 121 -2.38 8.66 28.92
N ASP A 122 -3.39 8.17 28.19
CA ASP A 122 -4.33 7.18 28.73
C ASP A 122 -4.70 6.14 27.64
N ASP A 123 -4.46 4.88 28.00
CA ASP A 123 -4.97 3.61 27.46
C ASP A 123 -4.44 2.99 26.14
N VAL A 124 -3.59 1.97 26.36
CA VAL A 124 -3.65 0.59 25.83
C VAL A 124 -4.04 0.41 24.35
N ILE A 125 -3.11 0.53 23.40
CA ILE A 125 -2.83 -0.42 22.28
C ILE A 125 -1.50 0.02 21.61
N LEU A 126 -0.35 -0.29 22.21
CA LEU A 126 0.94 -0.27 21.48
C LEU A 126 1.82 -1.41 21.98
N ASN A 127 1.33 -2.65 21.85
CA ASN A 127 2.11 -3.84 22.18
C ASN A 127 2.09 -4.87 21.04
N ALA A 128 2.37 -4.43 19.81
CA ALA A 128 2.51 -5.34 18.67
C ALA A 128 3.69 -5.04 17.72
N PHE A 129 4.48 -3.98 17.94
CA PHE A 129 5.54 -3.61 16.98
C PHE A 129 6.99 -3.81 17.46
N SER A 130 7.19 -4.40 18.63
CA SER A 130 8.52 -4.78 19.11
C SER A 130 8.63 -6.29 19.23
N LYS A 131 9.14 -6.94 18.18
CA LYS A 131 10.05 -8.08 18.30
C LYS A 131 10.88 -8.20 17.03
N SER A 132 12.15 -7.79 17.16
CA SER A 132 13.24 -8.25 16.31
C SER A 132 13.61 -9.66 16.73
N GLU A 133 13.83 -10.56 15.78
CA GLU A 133 14.74 -11.69 16.02
C GLU A 133 15.73 -11.79 14.87
N THR A 134 16.98 -11.58 15.24
CA THR A 134 18.18 -11.97 14.50
C THR A 134 18.68 -13.30 15.08
N SER A 135 19.49 -13.98 14.27
CA SER A 135 20.41 -15.07 14.59
C SER A 135 19.99 -16.49 14.19
N LYS A 136 21.04 -17.21 13.78
CA LYS A 136 21.11 -18.45 13.01
C LYS A 136 21.27 -19.65 13.93
N LEU A 137 21.13 -20.84 13.32
CA LEU A 137 21.94 -22.06 13.48
C LEU A 137 21.24 -23.28 14.09
N GLY A 138 21.33 -24.41 13.37
CA GLY A 138 21.44 -25.75 13.95
C GLY A 138 20.26 -26.69 13.70
N ASN A 139 20.37 -27.55 12.69
CA ASN A 139 19.63 -28.81 12.63
C ASN A 139 20.10 -29.76 13.75
N PRO A 140 19.27 -30.72 14.20
CA PRO A 140 19.46 -32.09 13.71
C PRO A 140 18.16 -32.86 13.40
N VAL A 141 18.30 -33.85 12.53
CA VAL A 141 17.30 -34.85 12.08
C VAL A 141 17.07 -35.92 13.17
N PRO A 142 15.86 -36.51 13.29
CA PRO A 142 15.75 -37.96 13.12
C PRO A 142 14.47 -38.46 12.40
N GLN A 143 14.71 -39.29 11.38
CA GLN A 143 14.10 -40.60 11.07
C GLN A 143 12.57 -40.77 10.85
N ARG A 144 12.24 -40.79 9.55
CA ARG A 144 11.45 -41.78 8.77
C ARG A 144 10.58 -42.81 9.54
N ILE A 145 9.26 -42.71 9.38
CA ILE A 145 8.33 -43.85 9.38
C ILE A 145 7.55 -43.85 8.05
N VAL A 146 7.71 -44.93 7.29
CA VAL A 146 7.01 -45.24 6.04
C VAL A 146 5.74 -46.01 6.37
N ARG A 147 4.55 -45.56 5.95
CA ARG A 147 3.38 -46.43 5.61
C ARG A 147 2.43 -45.78 4.58
N THR A 148 2.52 -46.30 3.35
CA THR A 148 1.52 -46.62 2.28
C THR A 148 0.27 -45.75 1.99
N PRO A 149 -0.14 -45.64 0.70
CA PRO A 149 -1.18 -44.72 0.24
C PRO A 149 -2.60 -45.31 0.34
N ALA A 150 -3.57 -44.49 0.72
CA ALA A 150 -4.99 -44.81 0.62
C ALA A 150 -5.67 -43.94 -0.46
N LYS A 151 -6.52 -44.61 -1.24
CA LYS A 151 -7.10 -44.21 -2.52
C LYS A 151 -8.08 -43.04 -2.40
N SER A 152 -8.07 -42.18 -3.42
CA SER A 152 -9.01 -41.07 -3.63
C SER A 152 -10.46 -41.57 -3.79
N PRO A 153 -11.46 -40.94 -3.14
CA PRO A 153 -12.85 -41.18 -3.49
C PRO A 153 -13.25 -40.33 -4.73
N ALA A 154 -14.09 -40.94 -5.56
CA ALA A 154 -14.54 -40.44 -6.86
C ALA A 154 -15.57 -39.31 -6.72
N PHE A 155 -15.55 -38.39 -7.69
CA PHE A 155 -16.55 -37.34 -7.89
C PHE A 155 -17.90 -37.92 -8.30
N LEU A 156 -18.98 -37.50 -7.63
CA LEU A 156 -20.35 -37.71 -8.08
C LEU A 156 -20.81 -36.52 -8.94
N PRO A 157 -21.48 -36.74 -10.08
CA PRO A 157 -21.97 -35.65 -10.92
C PRO A 157 -23.20 -34.97 -10.30
N ARG A 158 -23.17 -33.63 -10.25
CA ARG A 158 -24.29 -32.75 -9.88
C ARG A 158 -25.47 -33.00 -10.82
N ARG A 159 -26.63 -33.38 -10.28
CA ARG A 159 -27.92 -33.27 -10.96
C ARG A 159 -28.39 -31.82 -10.83
N TYR A 160 -28.69 -31.19 -11.96
CA TYR A 160 -29.42 -29.92 -12.00
C TYR A 160 -30.92 -30.25 -12.02
N LEU A 161 -31.68 -29.60 -11.14
CA LEU A 161 -33.12 -29.37 -11.29
C LEU A 161 -33.29 -27.89 -11.62
#